data_AF-A0A918YHE8-F1
#
_entry.id   AF-A0A918YHE8-F1
#
_cell.length_a   1.000
_cell.length_b   1.000
_cell.length_c   1.000
_cell.angle_alpha   90.00
_cell.angle_beta   90.00
_cell.angle_gamma   90.00
#
_symmetry.space_group_name_H-M   'P 1'
#
loop_
_entity.id
_entity.type
_entity.pdbx_description
1 polymer ?
#
loop_
_entity_poly.entity_id
_entity_poly.type
_entity_poly.pdbx_seq_one_letter_code
_entity_poly.pdbx_strand_id
1 'polypeptide(L)'
;MDRAQERPAGQRTDDAAAPGAELELLVHGVGGATPEQMLGDPRTVRITGDDTAAVYRRAQDAQAEEGPGGEPVQEAYVWSHLTSGDSSRALWLVLLPFMMINLAHWMRPRRAPPRPVRLYGLLVRLAALTLTALLVAAA
;
A
#
# COMPACT_ATOMS: atom_id res chain seq x y z
N MET A 1 46.54 8.87 -30.45
CA MET A 1 45.58 7.97 -31.13
C MET A 1 44.89 7.18 -30.06
N ASP A 2 43.73 7.63 -29.56
CA ASP A 2 42.53 6.79 -29.55
C ASP A 2 41.30 7.65 -29.23
N ARG A 3 40.39 7.71 -30.21
CA ARG A 3 39.08 8.35 -30.09
C ARG A 3 38.13 7.27 -29.58
N ALA A 4 37.68 7.39 -28.34
CA ALA A 4 36.62 6.55 -27.80
C ALA A 4 35.34 7.37 -27.60
N GLN A 5 34.62 7.53 -28.72
CA GLN A 5 33.16 7.36 -28.82
C GLN A 5 32.26 8.22 -27.91
N GLU A 6 31.94 9.41 -28.41
CA GLU A 6 30.73 10.15 -28.05
C GLU A 6 29.50 9.28 -28.38
N ARG A 7 28.71 8.93 -27.37
CA ARG A 7 27.40 8.31 -27.54
C ARG A 7 26.43 9.39 -28.01
N PRO A 8 25.68 9.20 -29.12
CA PRO A 8 24.68 10.17 -29.53
C PRO A 8 23.62 10.27 -28.43
N ALA A 9 23.37 11.51 -28.01
CA ALA A 9 22.26 11.87 -27.15
C ALA A 9 21.00 11.24 -27.74
N GLY A 10 20.39 10.33 -26.98
CA GLY A 10 19.05 9.85 -27.27
C GLY A 10 18.13 11.06 -27.18
N GLN A 11 17.89 11.68 -28.32
CA GLN A 11 16.88 12.70 -28.51
C GLN A 11 15.54 12.01 -28.28
N ARG A 12 15.13 11.99 -27.01
CA ARG A 12 13.77 11.66 -26.63
C ARG A 12 12.94 12.77 -27.24
N THR A 13 12.34 12.49 -28.38
CA THR A 13 11.26 13.28 -28.93
C THR A 13 10.10 13.09 -27.96
N ASP A 14 10.16 13.82 -26.85
CA ASP A 14 8.99 14.16 -26.07
C ASP A 14 8.16 15.03 -27.02
N ASP A 15 7.35 14.39 -27.86
CA ASP A 15 6.20 15.03 -28.48
C ASP A 15 5.41 15.62 -27.30
N ALA A 16 5.62 16.91 -27.09
CA ALA A 16 5.04 17.66 -26.00
C ALA A 16 3.53 17.72 -26.21
N ALA A 17 2.83 16.66 -25.78
CA ALA A 17 1.54 16.81 -25.17
C ALA A 17 1.69 17.96 -24.18
N ALA A 18 0.91 19.03 -24.35
CA ALA A 18 0.89 20.15 -23.43
C ALA A 18 0.94 19.58 -22.01
N PRO A 19 1.87 20.05 -21.15
CA PRO A 19 2.02 19.47 -19.83
C PRO A 19 0.64 19.50 -19.17
N GLY A 20 0.07 18.31 -18.96
CA GLY A 20 -1.15 18.16 -18.18
C GLY A 20 -0.94 18.84 -16.82
N ALA A 21 -2.03 19.18 -16.14
CA ALA A 21 -1.94 19.81 -14.85
C ALA A 21 -0.95 19.05 -13.94
N GLU A 22 0.00 19.76 -13.33
CA GLU A 22 0.89 19.17 -12.33
C GLU A 22 0.03 18.75 -11.13
N LEU A 23 0.31 17.60 -10.50
CA LEU A 23 -0.50 17.07 -9.40
C LEU A 23 0.31 16.90 -8.13
N GLU A 24 -0.27 17.31 -7.00
CA GLU A 24 0.26 17.09 -5.66
C GLU A 24 -0.64 16.12 -4.88
N LEU A 25 -0.14 14.91 -4.61
CA LEU A 25 -0.90 13.91 -3.84
C LEU A 25 -0.61 14.04 -2.34
N LEU A 26 -1.59 14.55 -1.61
CA LEU A 26 -1.60 14.60 -0.15
C LEU A 26 -2.03 13.25 0.40
N VAL A 27 -1.24 12.69 1.31
CA VAL A 27 -1.53 11.39 1.95
C VAL A 27 -1.48 11.57 3.46
N HIS A 28 -2.56 11.23 4.16
CA HIS A 28 -2.61 11.33 5.61
C HIS A 28 -1.88 10.17 6.31
N GLY A 29 -1.38 10.42 7.51
CA GLY A 29 -0.88 9.36 8.41
C GLY A 29 -2.00 8.51 9.01
N VAL A 30 -1.69 7.68 10.01
CA VAL A 30 -2.64 6.72 10.61
C VAL A 30 -3.78 7.36 11.43
N GLY A 31 -3.73 8.68 11.68
CA GLY A 31 -4.71 9.39 12.52
C GLY A 31 -6.08 9.62 11.88
N GLY A 32 -6.26 9.26 10.60
CA GLY A 32 -7.50 9.46 9.86
C GLY A 32 -7.82 10.93 9.65
N ALA A 33 -7.28 11.53 8.58
CA ALA A 33 -7.66 12.88 8.19
C ALA A 33 -8.85 12.83 7.22
N THR A 34 -9.70 13.85 7.29
CA THR A 34 -10.77 14.08 6.31
C THR A 34 -10.21 14.79 5.08
N PRO A 35 -10.82 14.62 3.90
CA PRO A 35 -10.37 15.31 2.70
C PRO A 35 -10.44 16.84 2.88
N GLU A 36 -11.40 17.36 3.66
CA GLU A 36 -11.53 18.80 3.96
C GLU A 36 -10.32 19.32 4.75
N GLN A 37 -9.83 18.53 5.72
CA GLN A 37 -8.66 18.89 6.52
C GLN A 37 -7.38 18.83 5.69
N MET A 38 -7.26 17.85 4.80
CA MET A 38 -6.09 17.69 3.94
C MET A 38 -6.01 18.79 2.89
N LEU A 39 -7.13 19.10 2.25
CA LEU A 39 -7.21 20.11 1.20
C LEU A 39 -7.38 21.53 1.74
N GLY A 40 -7.70 21.70 3.03
CA GLY A 40 -7.98 23.00 3.64
C GLY A 40 -9.23 23.68 3.07
N ASP A 41 -10.15 22.92 2.46
CA ASP A 41 -11.36 23.43 1.81
C ASP A 41 -12.57 22.58 2.24
N PRO A 42 -13.67 23.19 2.71
CA PRO A 42 -14.88 22.45 3.10
C PRO A 42 -15.65 21.85 1.91
N ARG A 43 -15.36 22.24 0.67
CA ARG A 43 -16.03 21.76 -0.54
C ARG A 43 -15.10 20.84 -1.30
N THR A 44 -15.05 19.59 -0.89
CA THR A 44 -14.31 18.53 -1.58
C THR A 44 -15.22 17.70 -2.48
N VAL A 45 -14.65 17.15 -3.55
CA VAL A 45 -15.34 16.24 -4.47
C VAL A 45 -14.50 14.98 -4.66
N ARG A 46 -15.15 13.81 -4.64
CA ARG A 46 -14.50 12.54 -4.93
C ARG A 46 -14.27 12.40 -6.42
N ILE A 47 -13.02 12.24 -6.83
CA ILE A 47 -12.63 12.07 -8.24
C ILE A 47 -12.60 10.59 -8.62
N THR A 48 -12.08 9.74 -7.74
CA THR A 48 -12.01 8.28 -7.95
C THR A 48 -12.00 7.53 -6.62
N GLY A 49 -12.23 6.22 -6.69
CA GLY A 49 -12.32 5.32 -5.54
C GLY A 49 -13.74 5.20 -4.99
N ASP A 50 -13.82 4.73 -3.75
CA ASP A 50 -15.07 4.35 -3.08
C ASP A 50 -15.15 4.92 -1.66
N ASP A 51 -16.05 4.39 -0.83
CA ASP A 51 -16.26 4.85 0.54
C ASP A 51 -15.16 4.34 1.50
N THR A 52 -14.28 3.45 1.04
CA THR A 52 -13.18 2.86 1.83
C THR A 52 -11.85 3.53 1.54
N ALA A 53 -11.55 3.79 0.27
CA ALA A 53 -10.40 4.58 -0.12
C ALA A 53 -10.71 5.37 -1.39
N ALA A 54 -10.42 6.67 -1.35
CA ALA A 54 -10.75 7.56 -2.44
C ALA A 54 -9.79 8.75 -2.55
N VAL A 55 -9.73 9.30 -3.76
CA VAL A 55 -9.00 10.53 -4.07
C VAL A 55 -10.01 11.66 -4.19
N TYR A 56 -9.73 12.75 -3.49
CA TYR A 56 -10.56 13.95 -3.44
C TYR A 56 -9.80 15.15 -3.98
N ARG A 57 -10.50 16.07 -4.62
CA ARG A 57 -10.01 17.41 -4.98
C ARG A 57 -10.90 18.46 -4.35
N ARG A 58 -10.44 19.71 -4.32
CA ARG A 58 -11.34 20.85 -4.07
C ARG A 58 -12.35 20.94 -5.22
N ALA A 59 -13.58 21.34 -4.94
CA ALA A 59 -14.63 21.42 -5.96
C ALA A 59 -14.27 22.35 -7.15
N GLN A 60 -13.46 23.38 -6.89
CA GLN A 60 -12.94 24.29 -7.91
C GLN A 60 -11.91 23.64 -8.85
N ASP A 61 -11.24 22.58 -8.42
CA ASP A 61 -10.17 21.89 -9.15
C ASP A 61 -10.67 20.58 -9.79
N ALA A 62 -11.99 20.35 -9.79
CA ALA A 62 -12.60 19.12 -10.28
C ALA A 62 -12.31 18.83 -11.75
N GLN A 63 -12.18 19.87 -12.57
CA GLN A 63 -11.89 19.81 -14.01
C GLN A 63 -10.50 20.33 -14.34
N ALA A 64 -9.56 20.31 -13.39
CA ALA A 64 -8.24 20.88 -13.60
C ALA A 64 -7.44 20.21 -14.75
N GLU A 65 -7.81 19.00 -15.16
CA GLU A 65 -7.27 18.32 -16.35
C GLU A 65 -7.66 18.99 -17.68
N GLU A 66 -8.73 19.79 -17.70
CA GLU A 66 -9.27 20.46 -18.89
C GLU A 66 -8.74 21.89 -19.04
N GLY A 67 -8.04 22.42 -18.03
CA GLY A 67 -7.53 23.78 -17.98
C GLY A 67 -6.09 23.93 -18.48
N PRO A 68 -5.67 25.14 -18.90
CA PRO A 68 -4.27 25.40 -19.20
C PRO A 68 -3.42 25.19 -17.93
N GLY A 69 -2.27 24.53 -18.07
CA GLY A 69 -1.36 24.22 -16.95
C GLY A 69 -1.09 25.43 -16.05
N GLY A 70 -1.26 25.23 -14.74
CA GLY A 70 -1.18 26.26 -13.70
C GLY A 70 -0.46 25.75 -12.45
N GLU A 71 -0.90 26.17 -11.25
CA GLU A 71 -0.38 25.62 -9.99
C GLU A 71 -0.68 24.12 -9.86
N PRO A 72 0.15 23.34 -9.13
CA PRO A 72 -0.11 21.93 -8.89
C PRO A 72 -1.47 21.71 -8.23
N VAL A 73 -2.26 20.83 -8.83
CA VAL A 73 -3.58 20.43 -8.35
C VAL A 73 -3.41 19.51 -7.16
N GLN A 74 -3.89 19.95 -5.99
CA GLN A 74 -3.84 19.14 -4.78
C GLN A 74 -4.93 18.08 -4.78
N GLU A 75 -4.52 16.83 -4.59
CA GLU A 75 -5.38 15.67 -4.45
C GLU A 75 -5.18 15.05 -3.07
N ALA A 76 -6.25 14.87 -2.31
CA ALA A 76 -6.21 14.17 -1.04
C ALA A 76 -6.56 12.69 -1.23
N TYR A 77 -5.60 11.81 -0.95
CA TYR A 77 -5.85 10.38 -0.83
C TYR A 77 -6.25 10.03 0.61
N VAL A 78 -7.51 9.63 0.76
CA VAL A 78 -8.08 9.22 2.04
C VAL A 78 -8.17 7.70 2.08
N TRP A 79 -7.48 7.09 3.04
CA TRP A 79 -7.36 5.64 3.20
C TRP A 79 -7.71 5.17 4.62
N SER A 80 -8.15 6.08 5.48
CA SER A 80 -8.43 5.82 6.89
C SER A 80 -9.43 4.68 7.07
N HIS A 81 -10.46 4.62 6.22
CA HIS A 81 -11.50 3.59 6.25
C HIS A 81 -10.98 2.18 5.91
N LEU A 82 -9.84 2.03 5.21
CA LEU A 82 -9.15 0.72 5.07
C LEU A 82 -8.70 0.16 6.42
N THR A 83 -8.31 1.04 7.34
CA THR A 83 -7.79 0.62 8.65
C THR A 83 -8.85 0.66 9.74
N SER A 84 -9.91 1.46 9.60
CA SER A 84 -10.89 1.76 10.65
C SER A 84 -12.30 1.22 10.42
N GLY A 85 -12.68 0.90 9.18
CA GLY A 85 -14.08 0.74 8.79
C GLY A 85 -14.70 -0.65 8.93
N ASP A 86 -13.91 -1.72 9.00
CA ASP A 86 -14.47 -3.06 8.69
C ASP A 86 -14.26 -4.14 9.78
N SER A 87 -15.29 -4.98 9.89
CA SER A 87 -15.38 -6.19 10.71
C SER A 87 -14.28 -7.22 10.39
N SER A 88 -13.65 -7.10 9.23
CA SER A 88 -12.45 -7.86 8.82
C SER A 88 -11.24 -7.65 9.74
N ARG A 89 -11.24 -6.67 10.65
CA ARG A 89 -10.24 -6.60 11.75
C ARG A 89 -10.20 -7.86 12.61
N ALA A 90 -11.35 -8.52 12.84
CA ALA A 90 -11.39 -9.76 13.62
C ALA A 90 -10.71 -10.93 12.89
N LEU A 91 -10.64 -10.89 11.55
CA LEU A 91 -9.94 -11.90 10.76
C LEU A 91 -8.46 -11.97 11.16
N TRP A 92 -7.85 -10.83 11.53
CA TRP A 92 -6.47 -10.84 11.99
C TRP A 92 -6.27 -11.68 13.25
N LEU A 93 -7.24 -11.75 14.17
CA LEU A 93 -7.15 -12.62 15.34
C LEU A 93 -7.13 -14.10 14.97
N VAL A 94 -7.87 -14.49 13.92
CA VAL A 94 -7.87 -15.86 13.38
C VAL A 94 -6.57 -16.15 12.64
N LEU A 95 -6.01 -15.17 11.91
CA LEU A 95 -4.77 -15.31 11.15
C LEU A 95 -3.50 -15.15 12.00
N LEU A 96 -3.58 -14.48 13.14
CA LEU A 96 -2.48 -14.26 14.10
C LEU A 96 -1.74 -15.56 14.48
N PRO A 97 -2.41 -16.65 14.86
CA PRO A 97 -1.71 -17.91 15.18
C PRO A 97 -0.98 -18.51 13.96
N PHE A 98 -1.52 -18.37 12.74
CA PHE A 98 -0.83 -18.82 11.52
C PHE A 98 0.44 -18.01 11.26
N MET A 99 0.37 -16.69 11.45
CA MET A 99 1.53 -15.80 11.33
C MET A 99 2.63 -16.15 12.35
N MET A 100 2.26 -16.46 13.59
CA MET A 100 3.22 -16.86 14.62
C MET A 100 3.95 -18.16 14.26
N ILE A 101 3.23 -19.15 13.71
CA ILE A 101 3.82 -20.41 13.24
C ILE A 101 4.77 -20.16 12.05
N ASN A 102 4.37 -19.30 11.12
CA ASN A 102 5.24 -18.88 10.02
C ASN A 102 6.53 -18.22 10.54
N LEU A 103 6.42 -17.29 11.49
CA LEU A 103 7.58 -16.65 12.11
C LEU A 103 8.48 -17.66 12.84
N ALA A 104 7.89 -18.58 13.61
CA ALA A 104 8.63 -19.64 14.29
C ALA A 104 9.43 -20.48 13.28
N HIS A 105 8.84 -20.82 12.13
CA HIS A 105 9.58 -21.52 11.08
C HIS A 105 10.88 -20.79 10.66
N TRP A 106 10.81 -19.47 10.51
CA TRP A 106 11.97 -18.62 10.18
C TRP A 106 12.96 -18.45 11.33
N MET A 107 12.51 -18.51 12.58
CA MET A 107 13.35 -18.43 13.79
C MET A 107 14.18 -19.69 14.05
N ARG A 108 14.12 -20.70 13.16
CA ARG A 108 14.86 -21.96 13.30
C ARG A 108 16.38 -21.70 13.50
N PRO A 109 16.97 -22.18 14.62
CA PRO A 109 18.40 -21.96 14.89
C PRO A 109 19.28 -22.55 13.79
N ARG A 110 20.15 -21.71 13.19
CA ARG A 110 21.02 -22.11 12.07
C ARG A 110 22.28 -22.86 12.50
N ARG A 111 22.71 -22.69 13.77
CA ARG A 111 23.91 -23.31 14.36
C ARG A 111 23.55 -24.10 15.62
N ALA A 112 22.78 -25.17 15.47
CA ALA A 112 22.40 -26.05 16.56
C ALA A 112 22.52 -27.52 16.15
N PRO A 113 22.67 -28.44 17.12
CA PRO A 113 22.78 -29.87 16.83
C PRO A 113 21.56 -30.36 16.02
N PRO A 114 21.73 -31.36 15.13
CA PRO A 114 20.70 -31.73 14.17
C PRO A 114 19.42 -32.28 14.82
N ARG A 115 19.53 -32.99 15.95
CA ARG A 115 18.39 -33.59 16.66
C ARG A 115 17.39 -32.55 17.22
N PRO A 116 17.78 -31.59 18.07
CA PRO A 116 16.85 -30.57 18.58
C PRO A 116 16.26 -29.71 17.47
N VAL A 117 17.03 -29.43 16.42
CA VAL A 117 16.55 -28.66 15.26
C VAL A 117 15.49 -29.43 14.45
N ARG A 118 15.63 -30.76 14.31
CA ARG A 118 14.61 -31.62 13.68
C ARG A 118 13.34 -31.68 14.53
N LEU A 119 13.48 -31.86 15.85
CA LEU A 119 12.35 -31.85 16.79
C LEU A 119 11.59 -30.51 16.74
N TYR A 120 12.31 -29.39 16.77
CA TYR A 120 11.73 -28.05 16.60
C TYR A 120 10.91 -27.94 15.31
N GLY A 121 11.50 -28.34 14.17
CA GLY A 121 10.81 -28.31 12.88
C GLY A 121 9.58 -29.22 12.83
N LEU A 122 9.63 -30.39 13.48
CA LEU A 122 8.48 -31.29 13.59
C LEU A 122 7.36 -30.66 14.41
N LEU A 123 7.68 -30.08 15.58
CA LEU A 123 6.68 -29.43 16.45
C LEU A 123 6.01 -28.24 15.75
N VAL A 124 6.78 -27.41 15.05
CA VAL A 124 6.23 -26.30 14.24
C VAL A 124 5.29 -26.81 13.14
N ARG A 125 5.65 -27.91 12.46
CA ARG A 125 4.79 -28.52 11.42
C ARG A 125 3.51 -29.12 12.00
N LEU A 126 3.59 -29.80 13.14
CA LEU A 126 2.40 -30.34 13.81
C LEU A 126 1.48 -29.22 14.27
N ALA A 127 2.01 -28.14 14.86
CA ALA A 127 1.23 -26.98 15.22
C ALA A 127 0.54 -26.35 14.00
N ALA A 128 1.26 -26.19 12.88
CA ALA A 128 0.71 -25.68 11.63
C ALA A 128 -0.44 -26.55 11.12
N LEU A 129 -0.23 -27.87 11.07
CA LEU A 129 -1.22 -28.84 10.60
C LEU A 129 -2.47 -28.84 11.49
N THR A 130 -2.30 -28.84 12.80
CA THR A 130 -3.41 -28.78 13.76
C THR A 130 -4.21 -27.50 13.58
N LEU A 131 -3.55 -26.35 13.46
CA LEU A 131 -4.24 -25.07 13.30
C LEU A 131 -5.02 -25.01 11.98
N THR A 132 -4.45 -25.50 10.88
CA THR A 132 -5.16 -25.62 9.60
C THR A 132 -6.35 -26.57 9.71
N ALA A 133 -6.19 -27.72 10.37
CA ALA A 133 -7.28 -28.67 10.55
C ALA A 133 -8.42 -28.08 11.40
N LEU A 134 -8.09 -27.35 12.48
CA LEU A 134 -9.07 -26.64 13.30
C LEU A 134 -9.80 -25.56 12.50
N LEU A 135 -9.08 -24.78 11.68
CA LEU A 135 -9.68 -23.76 10.82
C LEU A 135 -10.65 -24.39 9.80
N VAL A 136 -10.23 -25.44 9.10
CA VAL A 136 -11.05 -26.13 8.09
C VAL A 136 -12.26 -26.81 8.73
N ALA A 137 -12.11 -27.39 9.93
CA ALA A 137 -13.21 -28.03 10.63
C ALA A 137 -14.22 -27.04 11.23
N ALA A 138 -13.80 -25.80 11.48
CA ALA A 138 -14.65 -24.74 12.04
C ALA A 138 -15.27 -23.81 10.96
N ALA A 139 -14.84 -23.92 9.70
CA ALA A 139 -15.33 -23.17 8.56
C ALA A 139 -16.54 -23.86 7.90
#